data_AF-A0A847FXD0-F1
#
_entry.id   AF-A0A847FXD0-F1
#
_cell.length_a   1.000
_cell.length_b   1.000
_cell.length_c   1.000
_cell.angle_alpha   90.00
_cell.angle_beta   90.00
_cell.angle_gamma   90.00
#
_symmetry.space_group_name_H-M   'P 1'
#
loop_
_entity.id
_entity.type
_entity.pdbx_description
1 polymer ?
#
loop_
_entity_poly.entity_id
_entity_poly.type
_entity_poly.pdbx_seq_one_letter_code
_entity_poly.pdbx_strand_id
1 'polypeptide(L)'
;MAAHLALALMGRFEATLNGQATENLGSDRLRALLAYLAVEREREHSREGLASLLWPERPDREALSALRYALSNLRHALGDLPAHSPFLLVTRRTLQFNTASDHWLDVAEFQGLVGRPDVPGLERAAALYRGLFLEGLSVADSPAFDEWM
;
A
#
# COMPACT_ATOMS: atom_id res chain seq x y z
N MET A 1 2.52 -12.51 -19.35
CA MET A 1 1.64 -12.83 -18.22
C MET A 1 1.43 -11.55 -17.42
N ALA A 2 0.24 -11.30 -16.89
CA ALA A 2 0.06 -10.17 -15.97
C ALA A 2 0.90 -10.42 -14.71
N ALA A 3 1.44 -9.37 -14.10
CA ALA A 3 2.17 -9.50 -12.85
C ALA A 3 1.17 -9.64 -11.69
N HIS A 4 1.50 -10.46 -10.70
CA HIS A 4 0.70 -10.64 -9.48
C HIS A 4 1.39 -9.97 -8.29
N LEU A 5 0.70 -9.04 -7.62
CA LEU A 5 1.20 -8.36 -6.41
C LEU A 5 0.52 -8.93 -5.17
N ALA A 6 1.31 -9.51 -4.25
CA ALA A 6 0.82 -9.93 -2.95
C ALA A 6 1.34 -9.00 -1.84
N LEU A 7 0.41 -8.47 -1.03
CA LEU A 7 0.67 -7.57 0.10
C LEU A 7 0.19 -8.23 1.40
N ALA A 8 1.10 -8.39 2.35
CA ALA A 8 0.77 -8.82 3.69
C ALA A 8 1.14 -7.71 4.70
N LEU A 9 0.11 -7.14 5.33
CA LEU A 9 0.17 -5.96 6.19
C LEU A 9 -0.29 -6.25 7.64
N MET A 10 -0.91 -7.40 7.91
CA MET A 10 -1.32 -7.84 9.25
C MET A 10 -0.13 -8.47 10.01
N GLY A 11 0.87 -7.63 10.27
CA GLY A 11 2.19 -7.98 10.77
C GLY A 11 3.22 -7.03 10.17
N ARG A 12 4.48 -7.46 10.07
CA ARG A 12 5.49 -6.71 9.32
C ARG A 12 5.08 -6.57 7.86
N PHE A 13 5.33 -5.39 7.28
CA PHE A 13 5.10 -5.13 5.87
C PHE A 13 5.88 -6.13 5.00
N GLU A 14 5.16 -6.86 4.16
CA GLU A 14 5.72 -7.74 3.13
C GLU A 14 5.02 -7.49 1.80
N ALA A 15 5.82 -7.39 0.74
CA ALA A 15 5.33 -7.24 -0.63
C ALA A 15 6.12 -8.17 -1.55
N THR A 16 5.40 -8.91 -2.39
CA THR A 16 6.00 -9.77 -3.42
C THR A 16 5.37 -9.49 -4.77
N LEU A 17 6.20 -9.49 -5.81
CA LEU A 17 5.80 -9.41 -7.20
C LEU A 17 6.12 -10.73 -7.88
N ASN A 18 5.10 -11.43 -8.36
CA ASN A 18 5.23 -12.79 -8.92
C ASN A 18 5.94 -13.76 -7.96
N GLY A 19 5.65 -13.63 -6.65
CA GLY A 19 6.25 -14.44 -5.60
C GLY A 19 7.72 -14.10 -5.27
N GLN A 20 8.29 -13.05 -5.86
CA GLN A 20 9.62 -12.55 -5.51
C GLN A 20 9.51 -11.31 -4.62
N ALA A 21 10.31 -11.23 -3.57
CA ALA A 21 10.32 -10.06 -2.68
C ALA A 21 10.66 -8.78 -3.47
N THR A 22 9.94 -7.69 -3.23
CA THR A 22 10.22 -6.41 -3.88
C THR A 22 11.41 -5.71 -3.21
N GLU A 23 12.62 -5.94 -3.71
CA GLU A 23 13.86 -5.40 -3.13
C GLU A 23 13.91 -3.85 -3.10
N ASN A 24 13.15 -3.20 -4.00
CA ASN A 24 13.17 -1.75 -4.18
C ASN A 24 12.22 -0.97 -3.24
N LEU A 25 11.55 -1.61 -2.29
CA LEU A 25 10.72 -0.96 -1.25
C LEU A 25 11.49 -0.73 0.07
N GLY A 26 12.73 -0.28 -0.01
CA GLY A 26 13.61 -0.12 1.15
C GLY A 26 13.30 1.07 2.08
N SER A 27 12.40 1.97 1.69
CA SER A 27 12.04 3.16 2.50
C SER A 27 10.70 2.95 3.20
N ASP A 28 10.62 3.32 4.48
CA ASP A 28 9.35 3.31 5.22
C ASP A 28 8.28 4.14 4.55
N ARG A 29 8.63 5.31 3.99
CA ARG A 29 7.65 6.16 3.29
C ARG A 29 7.15 5.53 1.98
N LEU A 30 7.96 4.71 1.31
CA LEU A 30 7.49 3.94 0.14
C LEU A 30 6.54 2.83 0.55
N ARG A 31 6.89 2.08 1.60
CA ARG A 31 6.06 1.01 2.17
C ARG A 31 4.74 1.56 2.69
N ALA A 32 4.79 2.67 3.43
CA ALA A 32 3.64 3.41 3.93
C ALA A 32 2.72 3.90 2.80
N LEU A 33 3.28 4.50 1.73
CA LEU A 33 2.49 4.93 0.58
C LEU A 33 1.74 3.76 -0.08
N LEU A 34 2.43 2.62 -0.30
CA LEU A 34 1.80 1.45 -0.90
C LEU A 34 0.72 0.84 0.02
N ALA A 35 1.04 0.66 1.30
CA ALA A 35 0.09 0.14 2.29
C ALA A 35 -1.16 1.02 2.39
N TYR A 36 -0.96 2.34 2.50
CA TYR A 36 -2.07 3.31 2.56
C TYR A 36 -2.97 3.21 1.34
N LEU A 37 -2.40 3.24 0.13
CA LEU A 37 -3.18 3.14 -1.11
C LEU A 37 -3.92 1.80 -1.21
N ALA A 38 -3.30 0.69 -0.80
CA ALA A 38 -3.90 -0.65 -0.89
C ALA A 38 -5.04 -0.86 0.13
N VAL A 39 -4.89 -0.38 1.36
CA VAL A 39 -5.95 -0.45 2.38
C VAL A 39 -7.10 0.49 2.02
N GLU A 40 -6.79 1.71 1.57
CA GLU A 40 -7.76 2.73 1.16
C GLU A 40 -8.15 2.65 -0.33
N ARG A 41 -8.06 1.45 -0.93
CA ARG A 41 -8.23 1.20 -2.37
C ARG A 41 -9.57 1.63 -2.97
N GLU A 42 -10.62 1.73 -2.15
CA GLU A 42 -11.98 2.06 -2.60
C GLU A 42 -12.17 3.55 -2.94
N ARG A 43 -11.17 4.40 -2.70
CA ARG A 43 -11.24 5.84 -2.97
C ARG A 43 -10.01 6.39 -3.68
N GLU A 44 -10.22 7.45 -4.44
CA GLU A 44 -9.13 8.27 -4.97
C GLU A 44 -8.57 9.20 -3.90
N HIS A 45 -7.25 9.42 -3.93
CA HIS A 45 -6.53 10.27 -2.99
C HIS A 45 -5.87 11.43 -3.72
N SER A 46 -5.99 12.64 -3.20
CA SER A 46 -5.29 13.79 -3.78
C SER A 46 -3.78 13.69 -3.57
N ARG A 47 -3.02 14.24 -4.51
CA ARG A 47 -1.55 14.31 -4.38
C ARG A 47 -1.15 15.15 -3.18
N GLU A 48 -1.87 16.24 -2.94
CA GLU A 48 -1.65 17.12 -1.81
C GLU A 48 -1.92 16.39 -0.50
N GLY A 49 -3.04 15.65 -0.39
CA GLY A 49 -3.37 14.90 0.82
C GLY A 49 -2.35 13.81 1.16
N LEU A 50 -1.92 13.04 0.16
CA LEU A 50 -0.85 12.03 0.37
C LEU A 50 0.50 12.68 0.71
N ALA A 51 0.80 13.84 0.13
CA ALA A 51 2.01 14.57 0.43
C ALA A 51 2.02 15.08 1.89
N SER A 52 0.91 15.67 2.34
CA SER A 52 0.74 16.12 3.73
C SER A 52 0.70 14.95 4.72
N LEU A 53 0.12 13.81 4.34
CA LEU A 53 0.09 12.61 5.18
C LEU A 53 1.48 12.03 5.41
N LEU A 54 2.32 11.95 4.36
CA LEU A 54 3.59 11.24 4.43
C LEU A 54 4.80 12.15 4.60
N TRP A 55 4.68 13.45 4.36
CA TRP A 55 5.73 14.47 4.56
C TRP A 55 5.18 15.74 5.23
N PRO A 56 4.49 15.65 6.37
CA PRO A 56 3.90 16.81 7.05
C PRO A 56 4.94 17.84 7.52
N GLU A 57 6.19 17.41 7.71
CA GLU A 57 7.28 18.27 8.16
C GLU A 57 7.80 19.21 7.06
N ARG A 58 7.41 18.98 5.79
CA ARG A 58 7.93 19.71 4.64
C ARG A 58 6.93 20.75 4.12
N PRO A 59 7.41 21.88 3.57
CA PRO A 59 6.57 22.78 2.80
C PRO A 59 5.89 22.06 1.63
N ASP A 60 4.65 22.44 1.29
CA ASP A 60 3.81 21.76 0.28
C ASP A 60 4.53 21.43 -1.03
N ARG A 61 5.33 22.38 -1.55
CA ARG A 61 6.06 22.19 -2.83
C ARG A 61 7.13 21.09 -2.73
N GLU A 62 7.78 20.98 -1.58
CA GLU A 62 8.80 19.96 -1.30
C GLU A 62 8.15 18.61 -1.00
N ALA A 63 7.06 18.59 -0.22
CA ALA A 63 6.26 17.39 0.03
C ALA A 63 5.74 16.77 -1.27
N LEU A 64 5.19 17.59 -2.18
CA LEU A 64 4.75 17.13 -3.50
C LEU A 64 5.91 16.64 -4.38
N SER A 65 7.11 17.21 -4.22
CA SER A 65 8.32 16.73 -4.90
C SER A 65 8.75 15.37 -4.38
N ALA A 66 8.72 15.18 -3.06
CA ALA A 66 9.00 13.91 -2.43
C ALA A 66 7.97 12.84 -2.84
N LEU A 67 6.68 13.17 -2.89
CA LEU A 67 5.64 12.26 -3.39
C LEU A 67 5.88 11.86 -4.86
N ARG A 68 6.28 12.79 -5.73
CA ARG A 68 6.62 12.45 -7.13
C ARG A 68 7.77 11.46 -7.21
N TYR A 69 8.83 11.68 -6.42
CA TYR A 69 9.98 10.78 -6.37
C TYR A 69 9.59 9.41 -5.82
N ALA A 70 8.84 9.38 -4.71
CA ALA A 70 8.33 8.15 -4.11
C ALA A 70 7.45 7.36 -5.10
N LEU A 71 6.55 8.03 -5.82
CA LEU A 71 5.70 7.41 -6.82
C LEU A 71 6.48 6.84 -8.00
N SER A 72 7.54 7.52 -8.44
CA SER A 72 8.43 7.01 -9.49
C SER A 72 9.11 5.72 -9.06
N ASN A 73 9.66 5.69 -7.83
CA ASN A 73 10.32 4.51 -7.28
C ASN A 73 9.33 3.36 -7.06
N LEU A 74 8.14 3.67 -6.53
CA LEU A 74 7.09 2.68 -6.29
C LEU A 74 6.64 2.03 -7.60
N ARG A 75 6.38 2.83 -8.65
CA ARG A 75 6.02 2.30 -9.97
C ARG A 75 7.12 1.44 -10.58
N HIS A 76 8.38 1.81 -10.39
CA HIS A 76 9.51 1.00 -10.84
C HIS A 76 9.58 -0.33 -10.08
N ALA A 77 9.43 -0.30 -8.75
CA ALA A 77 9.44 -1.49 -7.90
C ALA A 77 8.31 -2.48 -8.24
N LEU A 78 7.16 -1.97 -8.67
CA LEU A 78 5.99 -2.78 -9.03
C LEU A 78 5.97 -3.22 -10.50
N GLY A 79 6.88 -2.72 -11.34
CA GLY A 79 6.84 -2.99 -12.78
C GLY A 79 5.68 -2.30 -13.52
N ASP A 80 5.16 -1.20 -12.95
CA ASP A 80 4.02 -0.39 -13.44
C ASP A 80 4.40 0.50 -14.65
N LEU A 81 4.92 -0.16 -15.69
CA LEU A 81 5.32 0.43 -16.96
C LEU A 81 4.21 0.29 -18.02
N PRO A 82 4.21 1.12 -19.08
CA PRO A 82 3.02 1.42 -19.91
C PRO A 82 2.33 0.26 -20.65
N ALA A 83 2.84 -0.97 -20.55
CA ALA A 83 2.36 -2.13 -21.30
C ALA A 83 1.48 -3.10 -20.47
N HIS A 84 1.29 -2.87 -19.17
CA HIS A 84 0.62 -3.81 -18.25
C HIS A 84 -0.53 -3.13 -17.49
N SER A 85 -1.49 -3.93 -17.00
CA SER A 85 -2.52 -3.44 -16.07
C SER A 85 -1.81 -2.94 -14.81
N PRO A 86 -1.79 -1.62 -14.53
CA PRO A 86 -0.96 -1.09 -13.47
C PRO A 86 -1.59 -1.39 -12.11
N PHE A 87 -0.78 -1.58 -11.08
CA PHE A 87 -1.24 -1.64 -9.69
C PHE A 87 -1.69 -0.28 -9.17
N LEU A 88 -1.17 0.82 -9.74
CA LEU A 88 -1.52 2.17 -9.35
C LEU A 88 -2.17 2.95 -10.51
N LEU A 89 -3.38 3.45 -10.26
CA LEU A 89 -4.04 4.43 -11.13
C LEU A 89 -3.50 5.82 -10.75
N VAL A 90 -2.73 6.42 -11.65
CA VAL A 90 -2.08 7.71 -11.41
C VAL A 90 -2.57 8.74 -12.41
N THR A 91 -3.17 9.82 -11.89
CA THR A 91 -3.51 11.00 -12.69
C THR A 91 -2.65 12.20 -12.26
N ARG A 92 -2.88 13.34 -12.92
CA ARG A 92 -2.26 14.62 -12.52
C ARG A 92 -2.72 15.09 -11.14
N ARG A 93 -3.89 14.67 -10.67
CA ARG A 93 -4.54 15.18 -9.45
C ARG A 93 -4.69 14.13 -8.36
N THR A 94 -4.80 12.87 -8.75
CA THR A 94 -5.16 11.78 -7.83
C THR A 94 -4.29 10.53 -8.03
N LEU A 95 -4.22 9.73 -6.98
CA LEU A 95 -3.69 8.38 -6.97
C LEU A 95 -4.74 7.45 -6.38
N GLN A 96 -4.79 6.22 -6.88
CA GLN A 96 -5.61 5.15 -6.33
C GLN A 96 -4.91 3.80 -6.57
N PHE A 97 -5.13 2.85 -5.67
CA PHE A 97 -4.76 1.46 -5.92
C PHE A 97 -5.76 0.83 -6.90
N ASN A 98 -5.26 0.18 -7.95
CA ASN A 98 -6.10 -0.42 -8.98
C ASN A 98 -6.68 -1.76 -8.49
N THR A 99 -7.92 -1.76 -8.02
CA THR A 99 -8.62 -2.98 -7.58
C THR A 99 -8.88 -3.98 -8.71
N ALA A 100 -8.80 -3.55 -9.98
CA ALA A 100 -8.88 -4.42 -11.14
C ALA A 100 -7.53 -5.04 -11.55
N SER A 101 -6.44 -4.72 -10.85
CA SER A 101 -5.14 -5.37 -11.05
C SER A 101 -5.12 -6.78 -10.43
N ASP A 102 -4.20 -7.63 -10.88
CA ASP A 102 -4.01 -8.97 -10.32
C ASP A 102 -3.24 -8.88 -9.00
N HIS A 103 -3.95 -8.83 -7.88
CA HIS A 103 -3.35 -8.62 -6.57
C HIS A 103 -4.03 -9.44 -5.47
N TRP A 104 -3.30 -9.61 -4.38
CA TRP A 104 -3.78 -10.15 -3.12
C TRP A 104 -3.41 -9.20 -1.97
N LEU A 105 -4.33 -9.01 -1.04
CA LEU A 105 -4.17 -8.16 0.14
C LEU A 105 -4.79 -8.88 1.35
N ASP A 106 -3.95 -9.21 2.34
CA ASP A 106 -4.39 -9.93 3.54
C ASP A 106 -5.50 -9.20 4.32
N VAL A 107 -5.44 -7.88 4.43
CA VAL A 107 -6.48 -7.08 5.10
C VAL A 107 -7.84 -7.24 4.40
N ALA A 108 -7.85 -7.25 3.06
CA ALA A 108 -9.08 -7.42 2.29
C ALA A 108 -9.64 -8.86 2.42
N GLU A 109 -8.77 -9.86 2.40
CA GLU A 109 -9.16 -11.26 2.64
C GLU A 109 -9.72 -11.43 4.06
N PHE A 110 -9.01 -10.91 5.07
CA PHE A 110 -9.46 -10.93 6.46
C PHE A 110 -10.85 -10.32 6.61
N GLN A 111 -11.07 -9.11 6.08
CA GLN A 111 -12.37 -8.43 6.10
C GLN A 111 -13.48 -9.28 5.44
N GLY A 112 -13.17 -9.92 4.32
CA GLY A 112 -14.10 -10.82 3.63
C GLY A 112 -14.47 -12.05 4.46
N LEU A 113 -13.48 -12.67 5.11
CA LEU A 113 -13.66 -13.86 5.95
C LEU A 113 -14.48 -13.56 7.21
N VAL A 114 -14.24 -12.42 7.87
CA VAL A 114 -15.00 -12.05 9.09
C VAL A 114 -16.39 -11.51 8.79
N GLY A 115 -16.62 -10.97 7.58
CA GLY A 115 -17.92 -10.46 7.17
C GLY A 115 -18.98 -11.54 6.92
N ARG A 116 -18.57 -12.80 6.69
CA ARG A 116 -19.45 -13.96 6.51
C ARG A 116 -18.84 -15.18 7.23
N PRO A 117 -18.86 -15.19 8.57
CA PRO A 117 -18.05 -16.12 9.33
C PRO A 117 -18.60 -17.55 9.23
N ASP A 118 -17.73 -18.47 8.83
CA ASP A 118 -17.81 -19.90 9.11
C ASP A 118 -16.53 -20.34 9.83
N VAL A 119 -16.54 -21.51 10.47
CA VAL A 119 -15.38 -21.97 11.26
C VAL A 119 -14.09 -22.02 10.42
N PRO A 120 -14.08 -22.60 9.20
CA PRO A 120 -12.87 -22.61 8.37
C PRO A 120 -12.42 -21.20 7.94
N GLY A 121 -13.36 -20.27 7.74
CA GLY A 121 -13.08 -18.89 7.40
C GLY A 121 -12.44 -18.13 8.56
N LEU A 122 -12.93 -18.35 9.79
CA LEU A 122 -12.34 -17.77 10.99
C LEU A 122 -10.95 -18.32 11.28
N GLU A 123 -10.71 -19.62 11.06
CA GLU A 123 -9.37 -20.22 11.18
C GLU A 123 -8.38 -19.59 10.18
N ARG A 124 -8.80 -19.39 8.93
CA ARG A 124 -7.99 -18.69 7.92
C ARG A 124 -7.75 -17.23 8.29
N ALA A 125 -8.78 -16.52 8.75
CA ALA A 125 -8.66 -15.13 9.19
C ALA A 125 -7.66 -14.99 10.35
N ALA A 126 -7.69 -15.91 11.31
CA ALA A 126 -6.72 -15.95 12.41
C ALA A 126 -5.28 -16.20 11.90
N ALA A 127 -5.10 -17.04 10.88
CA ALA A 127 -3.80 -17.31 10.29
C ALA A 127 -3.20 -16.12 9.51
N LEU A 128 -4.03 -15.21 9.00
CA LEU A 128 -3.57 -13.97 8.35
C LEU A 128 -2.99 -12.96 9.35
N TYR A 129 -3.43 -13.01 10.61
CA TYR A 129 -2.93 -12.14 11.67
C TYR A 129 -1.57 -12.63 12.20
N ARG A 130 -0.48 -12.11 11.62
CA ARG A 130 0.91 -12.51 11.92
C ARG A 130 1.62 -11.58 12.91
N GLY A 131 1.00 -10.46 13.29
CA GLY A 131 1.53 -9.46 14.20
C GLY A 131 0.66 -8.22 14.21
N LEU A 132 1.15 -7.13 14.84
CA LEU A 132 0.45 -5.84 14.77
C LEU A 132 0.41 -5.34 13.33
N PHE A 133 -0.66 -4.63 12.97
CA PHE A 133 -0.79 -4.02 11.64
C PHE A 133 0.43 -3.15 11.35
N LEU A 134 1.09 -3.40 10.21
CA LEU A 134 2.33 -2.74 9.78
C LEU A 134 3.42 -2.71 10.86
N GLU A 135 3.57 -3.78 11.64
CA GLU A 135 4.51 -3.86 12.76
C GLU A 135 5.92 -3.39 12.35
N GLY A 136 6.46 -2.44 13.12
CA GLY A 136 7.79 -1.88 12.91
C GLY A 136 7.92 -0.89 11.75
N LEU A 137 6.83 -0.61 11.01
CA LEU A 137 6.79 0.48 10.05
C LEU A 137 6.44 1.79 10.76
N SER A 138 7.20 2.85 10.50
CA SER A 138 6.89 4.18 11.02
C SER A 138 7.24 5.25 9.99
N VAL A 139 6.40 6.28 9.90
CA VAL A 139 6.70 7.48 9.11
C VAL A 139 7.12 8.56 10.08
N ALA A 140 8.43 8.86 10.10
CA ALA A 140 8.97 9.91 10.96
C ALA A 140 8.18 11.22 10.83
N ASP A 141 7.93 11.87 11.95
CA ASP A 141 7.24 13.16 12.07
C ASP A 141 5.81 13.19 11.50
N SER A 142 5.13 12.04 11.33
CA SER A 142 3.74 11.99 10.85
C SER A 142 2.73 11.37 11.82
N PRO A 143 2.20 12.17 12.76
CA PRO A 143 1.10 11.75 13.62
C PRO A 143 -0.15 11.34 12.82
N ALA A 144 -0.43 11.99 11.69
CA ALA A 144 -1.59 11.68 10.87
C ALA A 144 -1.49 10.28 10.22
N PHE A 145 -0.28 9.80 9.93
CA PHE A 145 -0.09 8.44 9.45
C PHE A 145 -0.21 7.43 10.60
N ASP A 146 0.33 7.76 11.77
CA ASP A 146 0.21 6.92 12.97
C ASP A 146 -1.25 6.80 13.45
N GLU A 147 -2.06 7.87 13.35
CA GLU A 147 -3.50 7.84 13.66
C GLU A 147 -4.33 7.02 12.67
N TRP A 148 -3.86 6.92 11.42
CA TRP A 148 -4.50 6.09 10.42
C TRP A 148 -4.22 4.60 10.63
N MET A 149 -3.08 4.26 11.24
CA MET A 149 -2.63 2.89 11.51
C MET A 149 -3.37 2.26 12.69
#